data_AF-A0A536SPX1-F1
#
_entry.id   AF-A0A536SPX1-F1
#
_cell.length_a   1.000
_cell.length_b   1.000
_cell.length_c   1.000
_cell.angle_alpha   90.00
_cell.angle_beta   90.00
_cell.angle_gamma   90.00
#
_symmetry.space_group_name_H-M   'P 1'
#
loop_
_entity.id
_entity.type
_entity.pdbx_description
1 polymer ?
#
loop_
_entity_poly.entity_id
_entity_poly.type
_entity_poly.pdbx_seq_one_letter_code
_entity_poly.pdbx_strand_id
1 'polypeptide(L)'
;MKRALTAAVLSVGLIAGLASAASADQGQPLRLELFQIGLGSLAGWIRGAGEPKQTGDQSQFGLYLQKNTKTANFSSAGGDFTGNVPKTAADLHTLAFDIPGVVGFAFENFDPAKIGTGANGYCNNGSPRFNVFSFNGPPLPDFSNFVGTCFLGCPFGDKTQDTVTGWWQIKFTQPFTQYAGCSAAPSGNIIVEVILDEGIDVGGTVGNSPGNVVLDNLRVNDKVIGNP
;
A
#
# COMPACT_ATOMS: atom_id res chain seq x y z
N MET A 1 45.30 6.95 30.91
CA MET A 1 43.89 7.25 30.59
C MET A 1 43.48 6.42 29.38
N LYS A 2 42.69 5.36 29.57
CA LYS A 2 42.10 4.56 28.48
C LYS A 2 40.59 4.67 28.63
N ARG A 3 39.90 5.30 27.68
CA ARG A 3 38.43 5.36 27.63
C ARG A 3 37.95 4.16 26.80
N ALA A 4 37.16 3.29 27.42
CA ALA A 4 36.46 2.22 26.74
C ALA A 4 35.26 2.81 25.99
N LEU A 5 35.11 2.45 24.72
CA LEU A 5 33.94 2.75 23.90
C LEU A 5 32.97 1.59 24.05
N THR A 6 31.85 1.79 24.73
CA THR A 6 30.78 0.78 24.84
C THR A 6 29.91 0.89 23.60
N ALA A 7 30.00 -0.08 22.68
CA ALA A 7 29.08 -0.22 21.56
C ALA A 7 27.77 -0.83 22.08
N ALA A 8 26.68 -0.05 22.08
CA ALA A 8 25.34 -0.56 22.32
C ALA A 8 24.83 -1.21 21.03
N VAL A 9 24.71 -2.53 21.02
CA VAL A 9 24.04 -3.29 19.96
C VAL A 9 22.53 -3.18 20.21
N LEU A 10 21.82 -2.43 19.37
CA LEU A 10 20.36 -2.48 19.32
C LEU A 10 19.94 -3.79 18.62
N SER A 11 19.55 -4.79 19.38
CA SER A 11 18.90 -5.99 18.89
C SER A 11 17.45 -5.66 18.52
N VAL A 12 17.14 -5.67 17.23
CA VAL A 12 15.75 -5.62 16.72
C VAL A 12 15.13 -6.99 16.97
N GLY A 13 14.29 -7.08 18.01
CA GLY A 13 13.51 -8.28 18.29
C GLY A 13 12.36 -8.42 17.30
N LEU A 14 12.41 -9.46 16.47
CA LEU A 14 11.29 -9.92 15.64
C LEU A 14 10.26 -10.58 16.58
N ILE A 15 9.16 -9.89 16.91
CA ILE A 15 8.08 -10.46 17.71
C ILE A 15 7.09 -11.11 16.74
N ALA A 16 7.13 -12.45 16.66
CA ALA A 16 6.05 -13.24 16.07
C ALA A 16 4.86 -13.23 17.04
N GLY A 17 3.84 -12.41 16.74
CA GLY A 17 2.62 -12.31 17.55
C GLY A 17 1.64 -13.44 17.26
N LEU A 18 1.31 -14.24 18.28
CA LEU A 18 0.20 -15.19 18.26
C LEU A 18 -1.12 -14.42 18.46
N ALA A 19 -1.95 -14.34 17.42
CA ALA A 19 -3.29 -13.77 17.52
C ALA A 19 -4.24 -14.73 18.25
N SER A 20 -4.89 -14.25 19.31
CA SER A 20 -5.91 -14.97 20.08
C SER A 20 -7.26 -14.96 19.36
N ALA A 21 -7.82 -16.15 19.14
CA ALA A 21 -9.08 -16.39 18.45
C ALA A 21 -10.32 -16.12 19.31
N ALA A 22 -11.35 -15.52 18.70
CA ALA A 22 -12.74 -15.67 19.10
C ALA A 22 -13.58 -15.95 17.83
N SER A 23 -14.21 -17.13 17.82
CA SER A 23 -14.87 -17.77 16.67
C SER A 23 -16.12 -17.07 16.15
N ALA A 24 -16.29 -17.10 14.83
CA ALA A 24 -17.48 -17.64 14.14
C ALA A 24 -17.25 -17.69 12.63
N ASP A 25 -17.21 -18.91 12.08
CA ASP A 25 -16.99 -19.27 10.65
C ASP A 25 -15.62 -18.82 10.10
N GLN A 26 -15.45 -18.78 8.77
CA GLN A 26 -14.47 -17.96 8.04
C GLN A 26 -13.13 -18.62 7.69
N GLY A 27 -12.80 -18.62 6.40
CA GLY A 27 -11.49 -18.98 5.86
C GLY A 27 -10.33 -18.19 6.48
N GLN A 28 -9.11 -18.48 6.03
CA GLN A 28 -7.88 -17.82 6.48
C GLN A 28 -8.07 -16.29 6.60
N PRO A 29 -7.72 -15.65 7.73
CA PRO A 29 -7.94 -14.21 7.90
C PRO A 29 -7.31 -13.44 6.73
N LEU A 30 -7.87 -12.29 6.40
CA LEU A 30 -7.29 -11.42 5.39
C LEU A 30 -5.85 -11.05 5.84
N ARG A 31 -4.87 -11.26 4.98
CA ARG A 31 -3.44 -11.10 5.26
C ARG A 31 -2.76 -10.29 4.17
N LEU A 32 -1.62 -9.73 4.52
CA LEU A 32 -0.72 -9.06 3.57
C LEU A 32 0.67 -9.69 3.67
N GLU A 33 1.08 -10.38 2.61
CA GLU A 33 2.40 -11.00 2.50
C GLU A 33 3.37 -10.02 1.84
N LEU A 34 4.27 -9.46 2.65
CA LEU A 34 5.17 -8.39 2.21
C LEU A 34 6.23 -8.91 1.23
N PHE A 35 6.53 -8.11 0.21
CA PHE A 35 7.64 -8.36 -0.72
C PHE A 35 8.56 -7.14 -0.84
N GLN A 36 9.81 -7.43 -1.20
CA GLN A 36 10.84 -6.44 -1.51
C GLN A 36 11.58 -6.92 -2.75
N ILE A 37 11.45 -6.19 -3.85
CA ILE A 37 12.04 -6.55 -5.12
C ILE A 37 13.08 -5.50 -5.47
N GLY A 38 14.28 -5.92 -5.86
CA GLY A 38 15.35 -5.03 -6.30
C GLY A 38 16.07 -4.27 -5.19
N LEU A 39 17.14 -3.58 -5.57
CA LEU A 39 17.97 -2.81 -4.63
C LEU A 39 17.26 -1.53 -4.18
N GLY A 40 17.36 -1.24 -2.87
CA GLY A 40 16.81 -0.03 -2.29
C GLY A 40 15.31 -0.09 -1.96
N SER A 41 14.68 -1.25 -2.12
CA SER A 41 13.30 -1.49 -1.71
C SER A 41 13.23 -1.93 -0.26
N LEU A 42 12.24 -1.42 0.49
CA LEU A 42 11.94 -1.89 1.85
C LEU A 42 10.42 -1.92 2.05
N ALA A 43 9.93 -3.01 2.64
CA ALA A 43 8.54 -3.17 3.05
C ALA A 43 8.52 -3.74 4.47
N GLY A 44 7.76 -3.13 5.38
CA GLY A 44 7.67 -3.61 6.76
C GLY A 44 6.59 -2.91 7.57
N TRP A 45 6.00 -3.65 8.52
CA TRP A 45 5.11 -3.08 9.51
C TRP A 45 5.91 -2.37 10.62
N ILE A 46 5.66 -1.09 10.81
CA ILE A 46 6.34 -0.24 11.80
C ILE A 46 5.35 0.14 12.89
N ARG A 47 5.68 -0.21 14.13
CA ARG A 47 4.90 0.18 15.31
C ARG A 47 4.97 1.71 15.50
N GLY A 48 3.84 2.33 15.81
CA GLY A 48 3.72 3.77 16.04
C GLY A 48 3.74 4.63 14.76
N ALA A 49 3.69 4.01 13.59
CA ALA A 49 3.68 4.71 12.30
C ALA A 49 2.27 4.82 11.68
N GLY A 50 1.34 3.97 12.12
CA GLY A 50 -0.06 3.98 11.69
C GLY A 50 -0.82 5.20 12.19
N GLU A 51 -2.05 5.34 11.72
CA GLU A 51 -2.91 6.44 12.09
C GLU A 51 -3.20 6.41 13.60
N PRO A 52 -3.04 7.55 14.28
CA PRO A 52 -3.17 7.60 15.70
C PRO A 52 -4.63 7.39 16.14
N LYS A 53 -4.79 6.79 17.32
CA LYS A 53 -6.08 6.63 18.04
C LYS A 53 -7.13 5.79 17.32
N GLN A 54 -6.74 4.89 16.42
CA GLN A 54 -7.66 3.90 15.88
C GLN A 54 -8.20 2.98 16.97
N THR A 55 -9.50 2.74 16.93
CA THR A 55 -10.15 1.80 17.85
C THR A 55 -9.72 0.39 17.47
N GLY A 56 -9.01 -0.31 18.37
CA GLY A 56 -8.57 -1.69 18.14
C GLY A 56 -7.13 -1.83 17.66
N ASP A 57 -6.43 -0.74 17.31
CA ASP A 57 -4.99 -0.74 17.07
C ASP A 57 -4.24 0.10 18.12
N GLN A 58 -3.94 -0.54 19.24
CA GLN A 58 -3.16 0.08 20.32
C GLN A 58 -1.68 0.26 19.97
N SER A 59 -1.18 -0.44 18.95
CA SER A 59 0.22 -0.38 18.54
C SER A 59 0.46 0.59 17.38
N GLN A 60 -0.61 1.06 16.72
CA GLN A 60 -0.57 2.03 15.61
C GLN A 60 0.42 1.54 14.55
N PHE A 61 0.20 0.32 14.06
CA PHE A 61 1.06 -0.24 13.04
C PHE A 61 0.81 0.47 11.71
N GLY A 62 1.88 0.87 11.03
CA GLY A 62 1.81 1.37 9.67
C GLY A 62 2.68 0.52 8.77
N LEU A 63 2.19 0.21 7.58
CA LEU A 63 2.97 -0.44 6.54
C LEU A 63 3.91 0.59 5.89
N TYR A 64 5.18 0.55 6.25
CA TYR A 64 6.21 1.35 5.62
C TYR A 64 6.67 0.71 4.31
N LEU A 65 6.55 1.45 3.21
CA LEU A 65 7.06 1.09 1.90
C LEU A 65 8.08 2.13 1.46
N GLN A 66 9.19 1.69 0.88
CA GLN A 66 10.26 2.55 0.39
C GLN A 66 10.85 2.00 -0.90
N LYS A 67 11.19 2.90 -1.81
CA LYS A 67 11.95 2.62 -3.03
C LYS A 67 13.02 3.70 -3.21
N ASN A 68 14.28 3.33 -3.00
CA ASN A 68 15.40 4.29 -3.05
C ASN A 68 16.04 4.45 -4.44
N THR A 69 15.55 3.75 -5.47
CA THR A 69 16.18 3.72 -6.78
C THR A 69 15.27 4.29 -7.87
N LYS A 70 15.73 5.36 -8.53
CA LYS A 70 15.01 6.06 -9.61
C LYS A 70 14.85 5.25 -10.89
N THR A 71 15.86 4.45 -11.25
CA THR A 71 16.03 3.89 -12.60
C THR A 71 16.18 2.37 -12.61
N ALA A 72 16.02 1.72 -11.45
CA ALA A 72 16.00 0.27 -11.46
C ALA A 72 14.63 -0.17 -11.96
N ASN A 73 14.56 -0.59 -13.23
CA ASN A 73 13.36 -1.13 -13.88
C ASN A 73 12.77 -2.38 -13.18
N PHE A 74 13.35 -2.80 -12.05
CA PHE A 74 13.01 -4.00 -11.30
C PHE A 74 13.12 -3.73 -9.79
N SER A 75 12.64 -2.59 -9.30
CA SER A 75 12.60 -2.29 -7.87
C SER A 75 11.21 -1.84 -7.43
N SER A 76 10.66 -2.52 -6.42
CA SER A 76 9.39 -2.19 -5.80
C SER A 76 9.31 -2.72 -4.37
N ALA A 77 8.46 -2.10 -3.57
CA ALA A 77 8.12 -2.54 -2.23
C ALA A 77 6.60 -2.62 -2.09
N GLY A 78 6.08 -3.68 -1.47
CA GLY A 78 4.65 -3.88 -1.40
C GLY A 78 4.26 -5.12 -0.62
N GLY A 79 3.06 -5.61 -0.90
CA GLY A 79 2.60 -6.89 -0.40
C GLY A 79 1.40 -7.44 -1.17
N ASP A 80 1.32 -8.76 -1.22
CA ASP A 80 0.23 -9.50 -1.82
C ASP A 80 -0.87 -9.75 -0.79
N PHE A 81 -2.12 -9.50 -1.17
CA PHE A 81 -3.25 -9.84 -0.30
C PHE A 81 -3.52 -11.34 -0.38
N THR A 82 -3.51 -12.01 0.77
CA THR A 82 -3.78 -13.45 0.90
C THR A 82 -4.87 -13.73 1.94
N GLY A 83 -5.21 -15.01 2.12
CA GLY A 83 -6.34 -15.44 2.94
C GLY A 83 -7.70 -15.10 2.31
N ASN A 84 -8.61 -14.50 3.11
CA ASN A 84 -9.99 -14.13 2.76
C ASN A 84 -10.11 -12.92 1.81
N VAL A 85 -9.19 -12.78 0.87
CA VAL A 85 -9.27 -11.81 -0.24
C VAL A 85 -10.23 -12.33 -1.33
N PRO A 86 -11.03 -11.47 -1.99
CA PRO A 86 -11.77 -11.82 -3.18
C PRO A 86 -10.90 -12.54 -4.22
N LYS A 87 -11.38 -13.67 -4.75
CA LYS A 87 -10.66 -14.48 -5.75
C LYS A 87 -11.14 -14.22 -7.17
N THR A 88 -12.32 -13.61 -7.32
CA THR A 88 -12.89 -13.25 -8.61
C THR A 88 -13.18 -11.75 -8.65
N ALA A 89 -13.16 -11.18 -9.85
CA ALA A 89 -13.49 -9.77 -10.05
C ALA A 89 -14.92 -9.42 -9.64
N ALA A 90 -15.86 -10.36 -9.75
CA ALA A 90 -17.25 -10.16 -9.34
C ALA A 90 -17.39 -9.96 -7.83
N ASP A 91 -16.45 -10.53 -7.05
CA ASP A 91 -16.43 -10.43 -5.60
C ASP A 91 -15.59 -9.24 -5.10
N LEU A 92 -14.98 -8.45 -5.99
CA LEU A 92 -14.17 -7.28 -5.61
C LEU A 92 -14.99 -6.00 -5.79
N HIS A 93 -15.26 -5.30 -4.70
CA HIS A 93 -16.14 -4.12 -4.71
C HIS A 93 -15.42 -2.84 -4.27
N THR A 94 -14.55 -2.93 -3.26
CA THR A 94 -13.81 -1.77 -2.75
C THR A 94 -12.37 -2.13 -2.44
N LEU A 95 -11.48 -1.16 -2.67
CA LEU A 95 -10.10 -1.16 -2.23
C LEU A 95 -9.80 0.20 -1.60
N ALA A 96 -9.13 0.23 -0.45
CA ALA A 96 -8.72 1.49 0.16
C ALA A 96 -7.47 1.35 1.01
N PHE A 97 -6.76 2.43 1.20
CA PHE A 97 -5.70 2.57 2.21
C PHE A 97 -5.72 4.00 2.73
N ASP A 98 -5.17 4.19 3.92
CA ASP A 98 -4.99 5.49 4.53
C ASP A 98 -3.52 5.90 4.46
N ILE A 99 -3.28 7.20 4.30
CA ILE A 99 -1.95 7.80 4.28
C ILE A 99 -1.89 9.01 5.20
N PRO A 100 -0.69 9.34 5.74
CA PRO A 100 -0.51 10.53 6.56
C PRO A 100 -0.95 11.82 5.85
N GLY A 101 -1.35 12.80 6.65
CA GLY A 101 -1.66 14.15 6.19
C GLY A 101 -1.69 15.14 7.36
N VAL A 102 -2.11 16.37 7.08
CA VAL A 102 -2.20 17.44 8.09
C VAL A 102 -3.63 17.99 8.10
N VAL A 103 -4.25 18.04 9.28
CA VAL A 103 -5.62 18.52 9.46
C VAL A 103 -5.80 19.90 8.83
N GLY A 104 -6.80 20.04 7.95
CA GLY A 104 -7.15 21.31 7.32
C GLY A 104 -6.26 21.73 6.15
N PHE A 105 -5.23 20.95 5.81
CA PHE A 105 -4.46 21.12 4.58
C PHE A 105 -5.08 20.27 3.48
N ALA A 106 -5.31 20.87 2.32
CA ALA A 106 -5.86 20.17 1.16
C ALA A 106 -4.89 19.09 0.67
N PHE A 107 -5.43 18.06 0.03
CA PHE A 107 -4.62 17.05 -0.64
C PHE A 107 -3.88 17.66 -1.81
N GLU A 108 -2.55 17.60 -1.79
CA GLU A 108 -1.69 18.11 -2.85
C GLU A 108 -0.74 17.01 -3.34
N ASN A 109 -0.85 16.68 -4.63
CA ASN A 109 0.17 15.91 -5.35
C ASN A 109 1.48 16.71 -5.38
N PHE A 110 2.63 16.03 -5.43
CA PHE A 110 3.91 16.75 -5.50
C PHE A 110 4.07 17.46 -6.83
N ASP A 111 4.41 18.74 -6.74
CA ASP A 111 4.70 19.58 -7.88
C ASP A 111 6.23 19.85 -7.89
N PRO A 112 6.99 19.24 -8.81
CA PRO A 112 8.44 19.42 -8.86
C PRO A 112 8.86 20.87 -9.16
N ALA A 113 7.95 21.72 -9.65
CA ALA A 113 8.19 23.13 -9.90
C ALA A 113 7.94 24.02 -8.66
N LYS A 114 7.38 23.47 -7.58
CA LYS A 114 7.05 24.23 -6.35
C LYS A 114 7.74 23.61 -5.14
N ILE A 115 8.92 24.16 -4.82
CA ILE A 115 9.68 23.82 -3.61
C ILE A 115 8.80 24.07 -2.37
N GLY A 116 8.63 23.05 -1.53
CA GLY A 116 7.88 23.15 -0.27
C GLY A 116 6.36 22.92 -0.38
N THR A 117 5.86 22.43 -1.51
CA THR A 117 4.46 22.01 -1.68
C THR A 117 4.36 20.49 -1.89
N GLY A 118 3.18 19.90 -1.62
CA GLY A 118 2.95 18.45 -1.78
C GLY A 118 3.15 17.64 -0.51
N ALA A 119 2.33 17.89 0.52
CA ALA A 119 2.29 17.08 1.75
C ALA A 119 2.08 15.57 1.47
N ASN A 120 1.54 15.24 0.30
CA ASN A 120 1.24 13.88 -0.14
C ASN A 120 2.06 13.54 -1.40
N GLY A 121 3.29 14.06 -1.50
CA GLY A 121 4.11 14.00 -2.70
C GLY A 121 4.45 12.61 -3.23
N TYR A 122 4.32 11.59 -2.38
CA TYR A 122 4.42 10.18 -2.72
C TYR A 122 3.22 9.66 -3.53
N CYS A 123 2.11 10.40 -3.62
CA CYS A 123 0.93 10.08 -4.43
C CYS A 123 1.06 10.52 -5.91
N ASN A 124 2.28 10.54 -6.44
CA ASN A 124 2.55 10.93 -7.81
C ASN A 124 2.71 9.73 -8.73
N ASN A 125 2.51 9.95 -10.04
CA ASN A 125 2.71 8.96 -11.09
C ASN A 125 2.07 7.60 -10.77
N GLY A 126 0.85 7.65 -10.25
CA GLY A 126 0.06 6.45 -10.03
C GLY A 126 0.52 5.55 -8.89
N SER A 127 1.47 5.93 -8.03
CA SER A 127 1.81 5.20 -6.80
C SER A 127 1.59 6.07 -5.55
N PRO A 128 1.55 5.50 -4.31
CA PRO A 128 1.30 4.07 -4.05
C PRO A 128 -0.04 3.64 -4.65
N ARG A 129 -0.17 2.35 -4.97
CA ARG A 129 -1.33 1.83 -5.70
C ARG A 129 -1.71 0.43 -5.32
N PHE A 130 -2.94 0.06 -5.65
CA PHE A 130 -3.28 -1.34 -5.85
C PHE A 130 -3.04 -1.74 -7.29
N ASN A 131 -2.48 -2.94 -7.50
CA ASN A 131 -2.57 -3.60 -8.79
C ASN A 131 -3.53 -4.78 -8.65
N VAL A 132 -4.52 -4.85 -9.55
CA VAL A 132 -5.45 -5.97 -9.64
C VAL A 132 -5.14 -6.72 -10.92
N PHE A 133 -4.45 -7.86 -10.77
CA PHE A 133 -4.13 -8.74 -11.89
C PHE A 133 -5.32 -9.63 -12.21
N SER A 134 -5.70 -9.71 -13.48
CA SER A 134 -6.81 -10.54 -13.97
C SER A 134 -6.29 -11.74 -14.76
N PHE A 135 -6.91 -12.90 -14.57
CA PHE A 135 -6.54 -14.17 -15.19
C PHE A 135 -7.76 -14.95 -15.70
N ASN A 136 -7.56 -15.69 -16.78
CA ASN A 136 -8.54 -16.64 -17.31
C ASN A 136 -8.41 -18.01 -16.65
N GLY A 137 -9.36 -18.38 -15.78
CA GLY A 137 -9.43 -19.72 -15.19
C GLY A 137 -8.31 -20.05 -14.18
N PRO A 138 -8.42 -21.16 -13.43
CA PRO A 138 -7.38 -21.65 -12.50
C PRO A 138 -6.38 -22.59 -13.22
N PRO A 139 -5.20 -22.86 -12.61
CA PRO A 139 -4.72 -22.40 -11.29
C PRO A 139 -4.15 -20.97 -11.30
N LEU A 140 -4.03 -20.34 -10.12
CA LEU A 140 -3.44 -19.02 -9.92
C LEU A 140 -2.20 -19.11 -9.01
N PRO A 141 -1.18 -18.24 -9.19
CA PRO A 141 -0.93 -17.45 -10.39
C PRO A 141 -0.45 -18.33 -11.56
N ASP A 142 -1.11 -18.25 -12.71
CA ASP A 142 -0.60 -18.76 -13.99
C ASP A 142 -0.55 -17.62 -14.98
N PHE A 143 0.64 -17.04 -15.14
CA PHE A 143 0.86 -15.89 -16.02
C PHE A 143 0.66 -16.21 -17.50
N SER A 144 0.56 -17.49 -17.90
CA SER A 144 0.17 -17.84 -19.28
C SER A 144 -1.29 -17.51 -19.60
N ASN A 145 -2.14 -17.36 -18.57
CA ASN A 145 -3.55 -17.00 -18.68
C ASN A 145 -3.83 -15.54 -18.25
N PHE A 146 -2.79 -14.71 -18.15
CA PHE A 146 -2.90 -13.31 -17.76
C PHE A 146 -3.71 -12.50 -18.80
N VAL A 147 -4.67 -11.72 -18.32
CA VAL A 147 -5.58 -10.90 -19.15
C VAL A 147 -5.18 -9.43 -19.13
N GLY A 148 -4.77 -8.93 -17.98
CA GLY A 148 -4.45 -7.52 -17.80
C GLY A 148 -4.36 -7.11 -16.34
N THR A 149 -3.87 -5.90 -16.13
CA THR A 149 -3.76 -5.29 -14.81
C THR A 149 -4.58 -4.00 -14.77
N CYS A 150 -5.36 -3.83 -13.72
CA CYS A 150 -5.99 -2.58 -13.35
C CYS A 150 -5.11 -1.89 -12.29
N PHE A 151 -4.61 -0.69 -12.60
CA PHE A 151 -3.78 0.12 -11.71
C PHE A 151 -4.63 1.18 -11.01
N LEU A 152 -4.74 1.09 -9.69
CA LEU A 152 -5.54 1.99 -8.87
C LEU A 152 -4.62 2.83 -7.99
N GLY A 153 -4.14 3.93 -8.58
CA GLY A 153 -3.15 4.81 -7.97
C GLY A 153 -3.73 5.87 -7.05
N CYS A 154 -3.01 6.16 -5.96
CA CYS A 154 -3.34 7.21 -5.00
C CYS A 154 -3.82 8.55 -5.60
N PRO A 155 -3.18 9.10 -6.66
CA PRO A 155 -3.62 10.38 -7.21
C PRO A 155 -5.05 10.36 -7.75
N PHE A 156 -5.58 9.19 -8.13
CA PHE A 156 -6.87 9.05 -8.81
C PHE A 156 -8.01 8.56 -7.91
N GLY A 157 -7.71 8.00 -6.74
CA GLY A 157 -8.74 7.53 -5.81
C GLY A 157 -9.57 8.67 -5.20
N ASP A 158 -10.76 8.32 -4.71
CA ASP A 158 -11.61 9.21 -3.92
C ASP A 158 -10.93 9.50 -2.59
N LYS A 159 -10.92 10.77 -2.18
CA LYS A 159 -10.13 11.24 -1.03
C LYS A 159 -11.02 11.82 0.04
N THR A 160 -10.91 11.30 1.26
CA THR A 160 -11.58 11.83 2.45
C THR A 160 -10.56 12.02 3.54
N GLN A 161 -10.53 13.21 4.16
CA GLN A 161 -9.63 13.47 5.29
C GLN A 161 -10.34 13.17 6.61
N ASP A 162 -9.67 12.44 7.50
CA ASP A 162 -10.03 12.41 8.90
C ASP A 162 -9.69 13.78 9.53
N THR A 163 -10.72 14.48 9.98
CA THR A 163 -10.59 15.84 10.54
C THR A 163 -9.93 15.91 11.92
N VAL A 164 -9.74 14.76 12.58
CA VAL A 164 -9.10 14.63 13.90
C VAL A 164 -7.63 14.28 13.75
N THR A 165 -7.30 13.31 12.90
CA THR A 165 -5.92 12.79 12.73
C THR A 165 -5.19 13.48 11.57
N GLY A 166 -5.91 14.02 10.60
CA GLY A 166 -5.38 14.60 9.37
C GLY A 166 -5.04 13.58 8.29
N TRP A 167 -5.19 12.28 8.58
CA TRP A 167 -4.94 11.20 7.64
C TRP A 167 -5.96 11.22 6.50
N TRP A 168 -5.53 10.77 5.33
CA TRP A 168 -6.35 10.71 4.14
C TRP A 168 -6.67 9.27 3.82
N GLN A 169 -7.96 8.94 3.74
CA GLN A 169 -8.41 7.74 3.07
C GLN A 169 -8.39 7.95 1.56
N ILE A 170 -7.77 7.00 0.87
CA ILE A 170 -7.82 6.86 -0.58
C ILE A 170 -8.66 5.62 -0.88
N LYS A 171 -9.81 5.81 -1.52
CA LYS A 171 -10.79 4.75 -1.80
C LYS A 171 -11.05 4.59 -3.29
N PHE A 172 -11.21 3.33 -3.69
CA PHE A 172 -11.64 2.93 -5.02
C PHE A 172 -12.88 2.05 -4.86
N THR A 173 -13.95 2.41 -5.56
CA THR A 173 -15.22 1.68 -5.56
C THR A 173 -15.56 1.26 -6.98
N GLN A 174 -16.09 0.05 -7.16
CA GLN A 174 -16.62 -0.38 -8.45
C GLN A 174 -17.68 0.62 -9.00
N PRO A 175 -17.77 0.85 -10.32
CA PRO A 175 -16.94 0.25 -11.37
C PRO A 175 -15.54 0.86 -11.40
N PHE A 176 -14.50 0.02 -11.33
CA PHE A 176 -13.11 0.50 -11.25
C PHE A 176 -12.63 1.25 -12.50
N THR A 177 -13.32 1.07 -13.63
CA THR A 177 -13.02 1.76 -14.90
C THR A 177 -13.20 3.27 -14.86
N GLN A 178 -13.80 3.81 -13.79
CA GLN A 178 -13.87 5.25 -13.58
C GLN A 178 -12.52 5.87 -13.16
N TYR A 179 -11.58 5.07 -12.67
CA TYR A 179 -10.28 5.56 -12.20
C TYR A 179 -9.21 5.44 -13.29
N ALA A 180 -8.40 6.49 -13.43
CA ALA A 180 -7.27 6.47 -14.35
C ALA A 180 -6.26 5.38 -13.93
N GLY A 181 -5.78 4.60 -14.91
CA GLY A 181 -4.95 3.41 -14.68
C GLY A 181 -5.72 2.08 -14.75
N CYS A 182 -7.05 2.12 -14.79
CA CYS A 182 -7.92 0.95 -14.89
C CYS A 182 -8.80 0.99 -16.14
N SER A 183 -8.22 1.16 -17.33
CA SER A 183 -9.00 1.27 -18.58
C SER A 183 -9.80 0.01 -18.93
N ALA A 184 -9.38 -1.15 -18.42
CA ALA A 184 -10.14 -2.38 -18.43
C ALA A 184 -10.51 -2.77 -17.00
N ALA A 185 -11.78 -3.11 -16.77
CA ALA A 185 -12.22 -3.59 -15.47
C ALA A 185 -11.49 -4.89 -15.10
N PRO A 186 -11.23 -5.13 -13.80
CA PRO A 186 -10.86 -6.47 -13.34
C PRO A 186 -11.86 -7.50 -13.86
N SER A 187 -11.37 -8.66 -14.26
CA SER A 187 -12.21 -9.73 -14.82
C SER A 187 -11.69 -11.11 -14.43
N GLY A 188 -12.59 -12.11 -14.50
CA GLY A 188 -12.23 -13.50 -14.20
C GLY A 188 -11.70 -13.68 -12.79
N ASN A 189 -10.61 -14.44 -12.69
CA ASN A 189 -9.89 -14.66 -11.45
C ASN A 189 -8.92 -13.50 -11.19
N ILE A 190 -8.74 -13.12 -9.92
CA ILE A 190 -7.91 -11.97 -9.58
C ILE A 190 -6.87 -12.26 -8.50
N ILE A 191 -5.80 -11.46 -8.54
CA ILE A 191 -4.83 -11.27 -7.46
C ILE A 191 -4.76 -9.77 -7.19
N VAL A 192 -4.70 -9.39 -5.92
CA VAL A 192 -4.58 -7.99 -5.48
C VAL A 192 -3.26 -7.82 -4.75
N GLU A 193 -2.51 -6.80 -5.12
CA GLU A 193 -1.33 -6.34 -4.39
C GLU A 193 -1.47 -4.85 -4.05
N VAL A 194 -0.77 -4.41 -3.01
CA VAL A 194 -0.45 -3.00 -2.78
C VAL A 194 1.03 -2.78 -3.04
N ILE A 195 1.37 -1.68 -3.71
CA ILE A 195 2.74 -1.45 -4.16
C ILE A 195 3.13 0.02 -4.18
N LEU A 196 4.33 0.29 -3.70
CA LEU A 196 5.11 1.50 -3.99
C LEU A 196 6.11 1.15 -5.10
N ASP A 197 5.78 1.62 -6.29
CA ASP A 197 6.61 1.50 -7.47
C ASP A 197 6.54 2.81 -8.23
N GLU A 198 7.49 3.70 -7.94
CA GLU A 198 7.75 4.92 -8.71
C GLU A 198 8.31 4.49 -10.08
N GLY A 199 7.45 3.91 -10.90
CA GLY A 199 7.71 3.41 -12.23
C GLY A 199 7.19 4.42 -13.24
N ILE A 200 8.04 4.72 -14.21
CA ILE A 200 7.88 5.48 -15.46
C ILE A 200 6.60 5.24 -16.30
N ASP A 201 5.65 4.43 -15.84
CA ASP A 201 4.48 3.95 -16.58
C ASP A 201 3.32 4.98 -16.64
N VAL A 202 3.45 6.10 -15.94
CA VAL A 202 2.58 7.27 -16.06
C VAL A 202 3.43 8.42 -16.55
N GLY A 203 3.28 8.79 -17.83
CA GLY A 203 4.16 9.75 -18.49
C GLY A 203 4.30 11.07 -17.72
N GLY A 204 5.53 11.37 -17.28
CA GLY A 204 5.85 12.59 -16.55
C GLY A 204 7.30 12.56 -16.05
N THR A 205 8.02 13.68 -16.19
CA THR A 205 9.42 13.80 -15.76
C THR A 205 9.50 13.72 -14.23
N VAL A 206 10.05 12.61 -13.74
CA VAL A 206 10.27 12.33 -12.31
C VAL A 206 11.16 13.41 -11.69
N GLY A 207 10.69 14.05 -10.61
CA GLY A 207 11.59 14.73 -9.67
C GLY A 207 12.52 13.71 -9.02
N ASN A 208 13.81 14.03 -8.85
CA ASN A 208 14.89 13.11 -8.45
C ASN A 208 14.79 12.46 -7.05
N SER A 209 13.61 12.37 -6.44
CA SER A 209 13.48 11.99 -5.04
C SER A 209 13.01 10.55 -4.91
N PRO A 210 13.84 9.61 -4.40
CA PRO A 210 13.34 8.34 -3.90
C PRO A 210 12.21 8.56 -2.89
N GLY A 211 11.15 7.77 -3.01
CA GLY A 211 9.98 7.86 -2.15
C GLY A 211 9.93 6.82 -1.04
N ASN A 212 9.32 7.24 0.06
CA ASN A 212 8.79 6.35 1.07
C ASN A 212 7.38 6.80 1.44
N VAL A 213 6.55 5.86 1.86
CA VAL A 213 5.20 6.12 2.34
C VAL A 213 4.87 5.17 3.47
N VAL A 214 4.07 5.64 4.41
CA VAL A 214 3.37 4.78 5.35
C VAL A 214 1.94 4.64 4.87
N LEU A 215 1.50 3.39 4.68
CA LEU A 215 0.11 3.04 4.46
C LEU A 215 -0.45 2.50 5.77
N ASP A 216 -1.72 2.77 6.04
CA ASP A 216 -2.44 2.15 7.13
C ASP A 216 -3.86 1.80 6.68
N ASN A 217 -4.59 1.03 7.50
CA ASN A 217 -5.94 0.55 7.22
C ASN A 217 -6.12 0.07 5.78
N LEU A 218 -5.28 -0.88 5.35
CA LEU A 218 -5.43 -1.49 4.05
C LEU A 218 -6.74 -2.27 4.02
N ARG A 219 -7.64 -1.93 3.10
CA ARG A 219 -9.00 -2.46 3.04
C ARG A 219 -9.25 -3.15 1.73
N VAL A 220 -9.83 -4.35 1.81
CA VAL A 220 -10.42 -5.06 0.67
C VAL A 220 -11.87 -5.40 1.03
N ASN A 221 -12.83 -4.91 0.25
CA ASN A 221 -14.27 -5.00 0.57
C ASN A 221 -14.58 -4.53 2.00
N ASP A 222 -13.99 -3.39 2.38
CA ASP A 222 -14.09 -2.77 3.70
C ASP A 222 -13.59 -3.64 4.88
N LYS A 223 -13.01 -4.83 4.63
CA LYS A 223 -12.27 -5.60 5.63
C LYS A 223 -10.87 -5.04 5.77
N VAL A 224 -10.51 -4.65 7.00
CA VAL A 224 -9.27 -3.94 7.32
C VAL A 224 -8.13 -4.91 7.65
N ILE A 225 -6.94 -4.58 7.16
CA ILE A 225 -5.63 -5.02 7.64
C ILE A 225 -4.90 -3.75 8.11
N GLY A 226 -4.71 -3.62 9.42
CA GLY A 226 -3.97 -2.51 10.02
C GLY A 226 -2.72 -2.97 10.77
N ASN A 227 -2.44 -4.28 10.83
CA ASN A 227 -1.33 -4.83 11.61
C ASN A 227 -0.79 -6.14 11.01
N PRO A 228 0.41 -6.60 11.47
CA PRO A 228 1.06 -7.83 10.98
C PRO A 228 0.23 -9.11 11.11
#